data_AF-A0A1X7T025-F1
#
_entry.id   AF-A0A1X7T025-F1
#
_cell.length_a   1.000
_cell.length_b   1.000
_cell.length_c   1.000
_cell.angle_alpha   90.00
_cell.angle_beta   90.00
_cell.angle_gamma   90.00
#
_symmetry.space_group_name_H-M   'P 1'
#
loop_
_entity.id
_entity.type
_entity.pdbx_description
1 polymer ?
#
loop_
_entity_poly.entity_id
_entity_poly.type
_entity_poly.pdbx_seq_one_letter_code
_entity_poly.pdbx_strand_id
1 'polypeptide(L)'
;MALPREDDKLNRYCTFWRNGLHWFDDNGVRVLVEIVDESQSVLVMMSCEKGYSDNMVFLRRDVIGEVMSVYKESCPSLEVKELVIDPKELAYPVNTPRERTTYGIYNVLLAIKKRKPFLVSDKGQTELKETLTDESLSDISNLSLLGGRDIKEVIEITEEFKTRLTPIKLDIKDLDIVIKELTSDQHLSCSVWHRLGLHLGLYDPRLVDIDERHRGNPVKCFHACMSAWLRGEDKVREKGGPSWSSLATALDTIEEKSIATNTRDKYYTSNQLIA
;
A
#
# COMPACT_ATOMS: atom_id res chain seq x y z
N MET A 1 11.96 7.93 -36.76
CA MET A 1 13.40 7.65 -36.95
C MET A 1 14.16 8.95 -36.88
N ALA A 2 15.04 9.09 -35.90
CA ALA A 2 16.06 10.12 -35.84
C ALA A 2 17.28 9.46 -35.15
N LEU A 3 18.44 9.49 -35.80
CA LEU A 3 19.69 8.95 -35.24
C LEU A 3 20.35 10.02 -34.35
N PRO A 4 20.82 9.68 -33.13
CA PRO A 4 21.56 10.61 -32.30
C PRO A 4 23.00 10.78 -32.83
N ARG A 5 23.51 12.00 -32.73
CA ARG A 5 24.89 12.38 -33.08
C ARG A 5 25.89 11.76 -32.10
N GLU A 6 27.02 11.32 -32.65
CA GLU A 6 28.23 11.00 -31.89
C GLU A 6 28.70 12.27 -31.19
N ASP A 7 28.68 12.27 -29.86
CA ASP A 7 29.72 12.88 -29.03
C ASP A 7 29.60 12.37 -27.58
N ASP A 8 30.76 12.11 -26.99
CA ASP A 8 31.06 11.49 -25.69
C ASP A 8 30.68 10.01 -25.51
N LYS A 9 31.59 9.14 -25.97
CA LYS A 9 31.68 7.71 -25.64
C LYS A 9 31.86 7.49 -24.13
N LEU A 10 30.79 7.62 -23.38
CA LEU A 10 30.58 6.79 -22.22
C LEU A 10 30.52 5.35 -22.75
N ASN A 11 31.55 4.55 -22.46
CA ASN A 11 31.65 3.14 -22.77
C ASN A 11 30.66 2.33 -21.92
N ARG A 12 29.40 2.76 -21.92
CA ARG A 12 28.34 2.19 -21.10
C ARG A 12 27.70 1.13 -21.96
N TYR A 13 27.91 -0.12 -21.56
CA TYR A 13 27.14 -1.28 -21.91
C TYR A 13 25.67 -1.13 -21.45
N CYS A 14 25.02 -0.04 -21.83
CA CYS A 14 23.73 0.42 -21.34
C CYS A 14 22.85 0.84 -22.52
N THR A 15 21.62 0.34 -22.52
CA THR A 15 20.56 0.67 -23.47
C THR A 15 19.44 1.34 -22.72
N PHE A 16 18.93 2.47 -23.21
CA PHE A 16 17.80 3.18 -22.64
C PHE A 16 16.66 3.31 -23.64
N TRP A 17 15.43 3.35 -23.14
CA TRP A 17 14.21 3.63 -23.91
C TRP A 17 13.25 4.45 -23.05
N ARG A 18 12.08 4.78 -23.61
CA ARG A 18 11.10 5.67 -22.97
C ARG A 18 10.71 5.24 -21.56
N ASN A 19 10.68 3.94 -21.31
CA ASN A 19 10.15 3.37 -20.06
C ASN A 19 11.22 2.62 -19.25
N GLY A 20 12.48 2.55 -19.69
CA GLY A 20 13.43 1.71 -18.99
C GLY A 20 14.86 1.84 -19.46
N LEU A 21 15.72 1.16 -18.73
CA LEU A 21 17.13 1.06 -19.01
C LEU A 21 17.63 -0.35 -18.66
N HIS A 22 18.56 -0.85 -19.47
CA HIS A 22 19.19 -2.14 -19.31
C HIS A 22 20.69 -1.97 -19.44
N TRP A 23 21.45 -2.49 -18.50
CA TRP A 23 22.91 -2.47 -18.57
C TRP A 23 23.53 -3.77 -18.07
N PHE A 24 24.78 -3.99 -18.44
CA PHE A 24 25.60 -5.05 -17.88
C PHE A 24 26.94 -4.48 -17.42
N ASP A 25 27.47 -5.02 -16.34
CA ASP A 25 28.78 -4.66 -15.83
C ASP A 25 29.85 -5.69 -16.22
N ASP A 26 31.12 -5.35 -15.99
CA ASP A 26 32.26 -6.23 -16.25
C ASP A 26 32.36 -7.39 -15.25
N ASN A 27 31.51 -7.40 -14.20
CA ASN A 27 31.43 -8.46 -13.20
C ASN A 27 30.35 -9.50 -13.55
N GLY A 28 29.80 -9.47 -14.77
CA GLY A 28 28.81 -10.45 -15.20
C GLY A 28 27.41 -10.23 -14.59
N VAL A 29 27.12 -9.06 -14.02
CA VAL A 29 25.79 -8.68 -13.56
C VAL A 29 25.07 -7.92 -14.67
N ARG A 30 23.87 -8.37 -15.04
CA ARG A 30 22.95 -7.67 -15.92
C ARG A 30 21.79 -7.13 -15.11
N VAL A 31 21.39 -5.90 -15.40
CA VAL A 31 20.30 -5.21 -14.73
C VAL A 31 19.36 -4.62 -15.76
N LEU A 32 18.07 -4.78 -15.49
CA LEU A 32 16.96 -4.17 -16.20
C LEU A 32 16.10 -3.41 -15.19
N VAL A 33 15.89 -2.12 -15.43
CA VAL A 33 14.92 -1.30 -14.69
C VAL A 33 13.91 -0.78 -15.71
N GLU A 34 12.64 -1.12 -15.53
CA GLU A 34 11.58 -0.74 -16.46
C GLU A 34 10.30 -0.35 -15.72
N ILE A 35 9.63 0.68 -16.22
CA ILE A 35 8.30 1.09 -15.82
C ILE A 35 7.30 0.21 -16.56
N VAL A 36 6.54 -0.58 -15.81
CA VAL A 36 5.56 -1.55 -16.32
C VAL A 36 4.16 -1.25 -15.77
N ASP A 37 3.16 -2.03 -16.20
CA ASP A 37 1.78 -1.97 -15.71
C ASP A 37 1.20 -0.54 -15.76
N GLU A 38 1.17 0.06 -16.95
CA GLU A 38 0.62 1.41 -17.20
C GLU A 38 1.28 2.53 -16.37
N SER A 39 2.54 2.36 -16.00
CA SER A 39 3.31 3.29 -15.15
C SER A 39 2.98 3.25 -13.67
N GLN A 40 2.36 2.16 -13.21
CA GLN A 40 2.08 1.95 -11.79
C GLN A 40 3.19 1.16 -11.07
N SER A 41 4.09 0.52 -11.81
CA SER A 41 5.11 -0.36 -11.26
C SER A 41 6.50 -0.05 -11.82
N VAL A 42 7.52 -0.07 -10.94
CA VAL A 42 8.93 -0.11 -11.34
C VAL A 42 9.42 -1.55 -11.18
N LEU A 43 9.70 -2.20 -12.30
CA LEU A 43 10.28 -3.53 -12.36
C LEU A 43 11.81 -3.42 -12.30
N VAL A 44 12.42 -4.10 -11.33
CA VAL A 44 13.88 -4.29 -11.25
C VAL A 44 14.18 -5.78 -11.43
N MET A 45 14.79 -6.14 -12.54
CA MET A 45 15.24 -7.49 -12.85
C MET A 45 16.76 -7.52 -12.91
N MET A 46 17.36 -8.51 -12.26
CA MET A 46 18.81 -8.73 -12.28
C MET A 46 19.13 -10.19 -12.53
N SER A 47 20.25 -10.41 -13.21
CA SER A 47 20.84 -11.74 -13.37
C SER A 47 22.35 -11.61 -13.24
N CYS A 48 23.01 -12.59 -12.64
CA CYS A 48 24.46 -12.61 -12.52
C CYS A 48 25.05 -13.92 -13.04
N GLU A 49 26.30 -13.88 -13.45
CA GLU A 49 27.10 -15.08 -13.66
C GLU A 49 27.38 -15.79 -12.32
N LYS A 50 27.73 -17.08 -12.40
CA LYS A 50 27.98 -17.89 -11.21
C LYS A 50 29.16 -17.30 -10.42
N GLY A 51 28.97 -17.08 -9.12
CA GLY A 51 29.99 -16.50 -8.23
C GLY A 51 29.92 -14.98 -8.07
N TYR A 52 28.97 -14.30 -8.73
CA TYR A 52 28.76 -12.86 -8.63
C TYR A 52 27.42 -12.47 -7.98
N SER A 53 26.84 -13.38 -7.18
CA SER A 53 25.59 -13.15 -6.45
C SER A 53 25.68 -11.96 -5.50
N ASP A 54 26.79 -11.84 -4.78
CA ASP A 54 26.96 -10.82 -3.74
C ASP A 54 26.96 -9.42 -4.38
N ASN A 55 27.68 -9.26 -5.50
CA ASN A 55 27.69 -8.03 -6.27
C ASN A 55 26.30 -7.66 -6.80
N MET A 56 25.54 -8.66 -7.28
CA MET A 56 24.15 -8.45 -7.71
C MET A 56 23.26 -8.00 -6.55
N VAL A 57 23.42 -8.59 -5.36
CA VAL A 57 22.66 -8.24 -4.16
C VAL A 57 22.95 -6.79 -3.74
N PHE A 58 24.22 -6.40 -3.66
CA PHE A 58 24.62 -5.02 -3.33
C PHE A 58 24.09 -4.02 -4.37
N LEU A 59 24.25 -4.32 -5.65
CA LEU A 59 23.76 -3.45 -6.72
C LEU A 59 22.23 -3.33 -6.70
N ARG A 60 21.52 -4.43 -6.42
CA ARG A 60 20.05 -4.42 -6.26
C ARG A 60 19.61 -3.48 -5.15
N ARG A 61 20.27 -3.55 -4.00
CA ARG A 61 20.01 -2.67 -2.86
C ARG A 61 20.20 -1.21 -3.26
N ASP A 62 21.31 -0.89 -3.92
CA ASP A 62 21.64 0.49 -4.28
C ASP A 62 20.65 1.05 -5.31
N VAL A 63 20.30 0.26 -6.33
CA VAL A 63 19.30 0.63 -7.35
C VAL A 63 17.93 0.90 -6.70
N ILE A 64 17.46 0.03 -5.81
CA ILE A 64 16.19 0.23 -5.09
C ILE A 64 16.28 1.47 -4.19
N GLY A 65 17.41 1.66 -3.50
CA GLY A 65 17.66 2.83 -2.67
C GLY A 65 17.51 4.15 -3.43
N GLU A 66 18.11 4.24 -4.61
CA GLU A 66 18.00 5.41 -5.50
C GLU A 66 16.55 5.64 -5.96
N VAL A 67 15.85 4.58 -6.41
CA VAL A 67 14.43 4.68 -6.79
C VAL A 67 13.59 5.22 -5.63
N MET A 68 13.83 4.72 -4.42
CA MET A 68 13.10 5.15 -3.22
C MET A 68 13.47 6.57 -2.79
N SER A 69 14.71 7.02 -3.03
CA SER A 69 15.12 8.41 -2.77
C SER A 69 14.36 9.37 -3.67
N VAL A 70 14.35 9.10 -4.98
CA VAL A 70 13.61 9.90 -5.97
C VAL A 70 12.12 9.94 -5.65
N TYR A 71 11.54 8.80 -5.25
CA TYR A 71 10.15 8.72 -4.81
C TYR A 71 9.87 9.64 -3.61
N LYS A 72 10.71 9.61 -2.56
CA LYS A 72 10.53 10.45 -1.36
C LYS A 72 10.63 11.94 -1.67
N GLU A 73 11.49 12.32 -2.61
CA GLU A 73 11.66 13.71 -3.01
C GLU A 73 10.49 14.20 -3.87
N SER A 74 9.99 13.35 -4.77
CA SER A 74 9.02 13.74 -5.79
C SER A 74 7.57 13.58 -5.33
N CYS A 75 7.25 12.47 -4.67
CA CYS A 75 5.88 12.03 -4.38
C CYS A 75 5.77 11.36 -2.99
N PRO A 76 6.17 12.02 -1.89
CA PRO A 76 6.27 11.37 -0.56
C PRO A 76 4.96 10.83 0.01
N SER A 77 3.81 11.26 -0.53
CA SER A 77 2.48 10.82 -0.11
C SER A 77 1.95 9.60 -0.87
N LEU A 78 2.62 9.16 -1.94
CA LEU A 78 2.15 8.05 -2.77
C LEU A 78 2.49 6.72 -2.08
N GLU A 79 1.49 5.88 -1.79
CA GLU A 79 1.74 4.59 -1.16
C GLU A 79 2.52 3.65 -2.11
N VAL A 80 3.73 3.22 -1.71
CA VAL A 80 4.59 2.31 -2.49
C VAL A 80 4.65 0.95 -1.83
N LYS A 81 4.55 -0.11 -2.63
CA LYS A 81 4.58 -1.50 -2.21
C LYS A 81 5.79 -2.20 -2.78
N GLU A 82 6.47 -2.99 -1.95
CA GLU A 82 7.58 -3.84 -2.39
C GLU A 82 7.12 -5.28 -2.55
N LEU A 83 7.20 -5.77 -3.79
CA LEU A 83 6.69 -7.06 -4.21
C LEU A 83 7.79 -7.88 -4.89
N VAL A 84 7.77 -9.20 -4.67
CA VAL A 84 8.58 -10.18 -5.41
C VAL A 84 7.66 -10.99 -6.31
N ILE A 85 7.97 -11.06 -7.59
CA ILE A 85 7.26 -11.92 -8.54
C ILE A 85 7.67 -13.37 -8.29
N ASP A 86 6.71 -14.30 -8.31
CA ASP A 86 7.04 -15.72 -8.31
C ASP A 86 8.03 -16.05 -9.43
N PRO A 87 9.20 -16.65 -9.11
CA PRO A 87 10.18 -17.03 -10.11
C PRO A 87 9.62 -17.95 -11.20
N LYS A 88 8.57 -18.75 -10.91
CA LYS A 88 7.91 -19.61 -11.90
C LYS A 88 7.06 -18.83 -12.90
N GLU A 89 6.63 -17.63 -12.53
CA GLU A 89 5.81 -16.75 -13.36
C GLU A 89 6.64 -15.66 -14.04
N LEU A 90 7.94 -15.59 -13.75
CA LEU A 90 8.87 -14.64 -14.35
C LEU A 90 9.13 -15.01 -15.83
N ALA A 91 8.32 -14.46 -16.73
CA ALA A 91 8.53 -14.50 -18.17
C ALA A 91 8.67 -13.08 -18.73
N TYR A 92 9.81 -12.80 -19.36
CA TYR A 92 10.06 -11.53 -20.04
C TYR A 92 9.70 -11.63 -21.54
N PRO A 93 9.12 -10.60 -22.18
CA PRO A 93 8.77 -9.28 -21.63
C PRO A 93 7.53 -9.29 -20.74
N VAL A 94 7.53 -8.46 -19.70
CA VAL A 94 6.47 -8.33 -18.68
C VAL A 94 5.25 -7.54 -19.22
N ASN A 95 5.15 -7.38 -20.53
CA ASN A 95 4.22 -6.47 -21.22
C ASN A 95 2.78 -6.99 -21.31
N THR A 96 2.51 -8.19 -20.79
CA THR A 96 1.15 -8.74 -20.77
C THR A 96 0.57 -8.53 -19.38
N PRO A 97 -0.65 -7.96 -19.26
CA PRO A 97 -1.42 -7.98 -18.03
C PRO A 97 -1.89 -9.41 -17.76
N ARG A 98 -0.95 -10.27 -17.34
CA ARG A 98 -1.28 -11.51 -16.68
C ARG A 98 -1.50 -11.18 -15.22
N GLU A 99 -2.50 -11.79 -14.62
CA GLU A 99 -2.57 -11.90 -13.18
C GLU A 99 -1.26 -12.61 -12.74
N ARG A 100 -0.44 -11.92 -11.94
CA ARG A 100 0.86 -12.41 -11.46
C ARG A 100 0.76 -12.64 -9.97
N THR A 101 1.23 -13.79 -9.54
CA THR A 101 1.42 -14.08 -8.13
C THR A 101 2.64 -13.30 -7.64
N THR A 102 2.39 -12.36 -6.73
CA THR A 102 3.43 -11.55 -6.11
C THR A 102 3.40 -11.71 -4.60
N TYR A 103 4.56 -11.62 -3.98
CA TYR A 103 4.73 -11.78 -2.54
C TYR A 103 5.24 -10.48 -1.94
N GLY A 104 4.54 -9.96 -0.94
CA GLY A 104 5.00 -8.78 -0.20
C GLY A 104 6.30 -9.07 0.54
N ILE A 105 7.33 -8.25 0.30
CA ILE A 105 8.66 -8.39 0.92
C ILE A 105 8.56 -8.47 2.45
N TYR A 106 7.69 -7.66 3.06
CA TYR A 106 7.47 -7.68 4.51
C TYR A 106 7.09 -9.08 5.04
N ASN A 107 6.21 -9.80 4.34
CA ASN A 107 5.76 -11.13 4.77
C ASN A 107 6.90 -12.16 4.63
N VAL A 108 7.73 -12.04 3.60
CA VAL A 108 8.93 -12.86 3.41
C VAL A 108 9.93 -12.64 4.55
N LEU A 109 10.24 -11.37 4.86
CA LEU A 109 11.15 -11.01 5.96
C LEU A 109 10.63 -11.51 7.32
N LEU A 110 9.32 -11.42 7.55
CA LEU A 110 8.69 -11.91 8.78
C LEU A 110 8.83 -13.43 8.93
N ALA A 111 8.72 -14.19 7.84
CA ALA A 111 8.94 -15.64 7.85
C ALA A 111 10.40 -15.99 8.17
N ILE A 112 11.37 -15.30 7.52
CA ILE A 112 12.80 -15.45 7.78
C ILE A 112 13.12 -15.18 9.26
N LYS A 113 12.63 -14.07 9.82
CA LYS A 113 12.83 -13.74 11.25
C LYS A 113 12.28 -14.82 12.18
N LYS A 114 11.12 -15.40 11.83
CA LYS A 114 10.50 -16.50 12.59
C LYS A 114 11.19 -17.84 12.36
N ARG A 115 12.22 -17.90 11.49
CA ARG A 115 12.89 -19.12 11.02
C ARG A 115 11.89 -20.14 10.49
N LYS A 116 10.87 -19.65 9.78
CA LYS A 116 9.83 -20.47 9.16
C LYS A 116 9.96 -20.38 7.64
N PRO A 117 9.66 -21.48 6.92
CA PRO A 117 9.58 -21.41 5.46
C PRO A 117 8.48 -20.44 5.04
N PHE A 118 8.74 -19.67 3.99
CA PHE A 118 7.72 -18.84 3.36
C PHE A 118 6.97 -19.69 2.33
N LEU A 119 5.68 -19.95 2.60
CA LEU A 119 4.83 -20.77 1.74
C LEU A 119 4.19 -19.89 0.66
N VAL A 120 4.39 -20.30 -0.59
CA VAL A 120 4.05 -19.60 -1.83
C VAL A 120 2.64 -19.95 -2.30
N SER A 121 2.00 -20.98 -1.70
CA SER A 121 0.59 -21.32 -1.95
C SER A 121 -0.18 -21.65 -0.66
N ASP A 122 -1.47 -21.33 -0.67
CA ASP A 122 -2.49 -21.69 0.34
C ASP A 122 -2.61 -23.20 0.57
N LYS A 123 -2.29 -24.00 -0.47
CA LYS A 123 -2.23 -25.46 -0.42
C LYS A 123 -0.98 -26.00 0.27
N GLY A 124 -0.04 -25.13 0.68
CA GLY A 124 1.16 -25.50 1.46
C GLY A 124 2.20 -26.31 0.70
N GLN A 125 2.14 -26.35 -0.63
CA GLN A 125 2.92 -27.31 -1.44
C GLN A 125 4.20 -26.73 -2.06
N THR A 126 4.44 -25.42 -1.99
CA THR A 126 5.66 -24.80 -2.54
C THR A 126 6.24 -23.83 -1.53
N GLU A 127 7.45 -24.13 -1.05
CA GLU A 127 8.29 -23.17 -0.33
C GLU A 127 8.97 -22.25 -1.35
N LEU A 128 9.14 -20.97 -1.00
CA LEU A 128 9.98 -20.07 -1.77
C LEU A 128 11.41 -20.59 -1.65
N LYS A 129 11.90 -21.25 -2.70
CA LYS A 129 13.27 -21.77 -2.70
C LYS A 129 14.23 -20.60 -2.56
N GLU A 130 15.06 -20.66 -1.54
CA GLU A 130 16.22 -19.79 -1.38
C GLU A 130 17.11 -19.98 -2.62
N THR A 131 17.21 -18.95 -3.45
CA THR A 131 18.02 -19.01 -4.68
C THR A 131 19.51 -18.86 -4.42
N LEU A 132 19.89 -18.46 -3.20
CA LEU A 132 21.28 -18.28 -2.78
C LEU A 132 21.58 -19.26 -1.63
N THR A 133 22.00 -20.47 -2.00
CA THR A 133 22.21 -21.60 -1.08
C THR A 133 23.48 -21.49 -0.22
N ASP A 134 24.26 -20.41 -0.32
CA ASP A 134 25.61 -20.32 0.29
C ASP A 134 25.83 -19.11 1.21
N GLU A 135 24.81 -18.32 1.51
CA GLU A 135 25.00 -17.14 2.36
C GLU A 135 24.74 -17.44 3.84
N SER A 136 25.72 -17.10 4.67
CA SER A 136 25.54 -17.06 6.12
C SER A 136 24.46 -16.05 6.47
N LEU A 137 23.34 -16.53 7.04
CA LEU A 137 22.25 -15.73 7.61
C LEU A 137 22.69 -14.74 8.72
N SER A 138 23.98 -14.66 9.05
CA SER A 138 24.54 -13.67 9.96
C SER A 138 24.55 -12.25 9.39
N ASP A 139 24.43 -12.08 8.06
CA ASP A 139 24.50 -10.78 7.37
C ASP A 139 23.17 -10.33 6.75
N ILE A 140 22.04 -10.85 7.25
CA ILE A 140 20.69 -10.46 6.80
C ILE A 140 20.43 -8.94 6.99
N SER A 141 21.14 -8.28 7.91
CA SER A 141 21.13 -6.81 8.04
C SER A 141 21.60 -6.10 6.77
N ASN A 142 22.48 -6.72 5.99
CA ASN A 142 22.97 -6.22 4.70
C ASN A 142 22.07 -6.61 3.51
N LEU A 143 21.19 -7.60 3.69
CA LEU A 143 20.12 -7.97 2.74
C LEU A 143 18.88 -7.08 2.83
N SER A 144 18.90 -6.09 3.75
CA SER A 144 17.82 -5.12 3.87
C SER A 144 17.70 -4.30 2.58
N LEU A 145 16.66 -4.64 1.80
CA LEU A 145 16.19 -3.92 0.60
C LEU A 145 15.82 -2.45 0.89
N LEU A 146 15.88 -2.02 2.16
CA LEU A 146 15.58 -0.68 2.65
C LEU A 146 16.84 0.15 2.94
N GLY A 147 17.94 -0.11 2.23
CA GLY A 147 19.15 0.73 2.28
C GLY A 147 20.04 0.47 3.50
N GLY A 148 20.22 -0.79 3.90
CA GLY A 148 21.21 -1.17 4.93
C GLY A 148 20.76 -0.97 6.38
N ARG A 149 19.46 -0.77 6.63
CA ARG A 149 18.91 -0.78 8.00
C ARG A 149 18.81 -2.20 8.54
N ASP A 150 19.11 -2.38 9.81
CA ASP A 150 19.02 -3.67 10.49
C ASP A 150 17.60 -4.25 10.34
N ILE A 151 17.47 -5.57 10.09
CA ILE A 151 16.15 -6.19 9.88
C ILE A 151 15.23 -6.02 11.10
N LYS A 152 15.80 -5.92 12.30
CA LYS A 152 15.05 -5.62 13.52
C LYS A 152 14.54 -4.19 13.50
N GLU A 153 15.34 -3.24 13.05
CA GLU A 153 14.95 -1.83 12.86
C GLU A 153 13.88 -1.70 11.77
N VAL A 154 14.02 -2.39 10.64
CA VAL A 154 12.99 -2.43 9.58
C VAL A 154 11.67 -2.98 10.11
N ILE A 155 11.72 -4.06 10.88
CA ILE A 155 10.50 -4.67 11.45
C ILE A 155 9.95 -3.80 12.57
N GLU A 156 10.77 -3.19 13.41
CA GLU A 156 10.32 -2.24 14.44
C GLU A 156 9.73 -0.99 13.81
N ILE A 157 10.34 -0.43 12.76
CA ILE A 157 9.79 0.65 11.95
C ILE A 157 8.47 0.19 11.33
N THR A 158 8.41 -0.98 10.69
CA THR A 158 7.17 -1.45 10.04
C THR A 158 6.08 -1.78 11.06
N GLU A 159 6.42 -2.31 12.23
CA GLU A 159 5.49 -2.49 13.34
C GLU A 159 5.09 -1.16 13.96
N GLU A 160 5.98 -0.18 14.06
CA GLU A 160 5.68 1.18 14.52
C GLU A 160 4.74 1.86 13.51
N PHE A 161 5.00 1.73 12.21
CA PHE A 161 4.09 2.12 11.14
C PHE A 161 2.77 1.36 11.27
N LYS A 162 2.74 0.05 11.50
CA LYS A 162 1.50 -0.71 11.76
C LYS A 162 0.76 -0.26 13.01
N THR A 163 1.46 0.13 14.07
CA THR A 163 0.85 0.70 15.29
C THR A 163 0.35 2.13 15.07
N ARG A 164 0.97 2.90 14.17
CA ARG A 164 0.43 4.17 13.64
C ARG A 164 -0.73 3.94 12.66
N LEU A 165 -0.83 2.75 12.05
CA LEU A 165 -1.88 2.30 11.15
C LEU A 165 -2.98 1.49 11.87
N THR A 166 -3.06 1.51 13.21
CA THR A 166 -4.33 1.16 13.86
C THR A 166 -5.42 1.99 13.17
N PRO A 167 -6.57 1.40 12.77
CA PRO A 167 -7.65 2.15 12.13
C PRO A 167 -7.84 3.41 12.94
N ILE A 168 -7.66 4.59 12.32
CA ILE A 168 -7.82 5.87 13.02
C ILE A 168 -9.20 5.81 13.65
N LYS A 169 -9.20 5.54 14.97
CA LYS A 169 -10.41 5.31 15.71
C LYS A 169 -10.92 6.70 15.99
N LEU A 170 -11.93 7.08 15.23
CA LEU A 170 -12.53 8.39 15.37
C LEU A 170 -13.19 8.45 16.74
N ASP A 171 -12.97 9.54 17.46
CA ASP A 171 -13.65 9.84 18.70
C ASP A 171 -14.47 11.13 18.57
N ILE A 172 -15.17 11.49 19.64
CA ILE A 172 -16.04 12.68 19.64
C ILE A 172 -15.30 13.99 19.32
N LYS A 173 -13.99 14.06 19.54
CA LYS A 173 -13.14 15.21 19.23
C LYS A 173 -12.95 15.39 17.72
N ASP A 174 -13.14 14.34 16.93
CA ASP A 174 -12.98 14.37 15.47
C ASP A 174 -14.27 14.79 14.74
N LEU A 175 -15.30 15.22 15.48
CA LEU A 175 -16.60 15.58 14.90
C LEU A 175 -16.46 16.71 13.87
N ASP A 176 -15.63 17.71 14.11
CA ASP A 176 -15.39 18.81 13.17
C ASP A 176 -14.72 18.31 11.87
N ILE A 177 -13.75 17.40 11.99
CA ILE A 177 -13.07 16.76 10.86
C ILE A 177 -14.06 15.96 10.03
N VAL A 178 -14.88 15.11 10.66
CA VAL A 178 -15.88 14.27 9.97
C VAL A 178 -16.92 15.13 9.26
N ILE A 179 -17.42 16.17 9.92
CA ILE A 179 -18.40 17.08 9.31
C ILE A 179 -17.80 17.82 8.12
N LYS A 180 -16.60 18.39 8.28
CA LYS A 180 -15.91 19.09 7.19
C LYS A 180 -15.70 18.17 6.00
N GLU A 181 -15.21 16.96 6.24
CA GLU A 181 -14.95 15.98 5.18
C GLU A 181 -16.22 15.66 4.39
N LEU A 182 -17.29 15.26 5.08
CA LEU A 182 -18.51 14.82 4.40
C LEU A 182 -19.21 15.99 3.69
N THR A 183 -19.27 17.17 4.32
CA THR A 183 -20.09 18.28 3.81
C THR A 183 -19.32 19.27 2.95
N SER A 184 -18.19 19.78 3.46
CA SER A 184 -17.45 20.87 2.81
C SER A 184 -16.57 20.34 1.70
N ASP A 185 -15.90 19.22 1.93
CA ASP A 185 -14.93 18.65 1.00
C ASP A 185 -15.60 17.72 -0.03
N GLN A 186 -16.60 16.95 0.39
CA GLN A 186 -17.26 15.95 -0.47
C GLN A 186 -18.72 16.27 -0.84
N HIS A 187 -19.26 17.39 -0.37
CA HIS A 187 -20.61 17.90 -0.73
C HIS A 187 -21.77 16.92 -0.47
N LEU A 188 -21.65 16.06 0.55
CA LEU A 188 -22.73 15.18 1.01
C LEU A 188 -23.92 16.02 1.50
N SER A 189 -25.11 15.72 0.97
CA SER A 189 -26.33 16.34 1.46
C SER A 189 -26.62 15.92 2.90
N CYS A 190 -26.79 16.88 3.81
CA CYS A 190 -27.17 16.58 5.20
C CYS A 190 -28.52 15.86 5.31
N SER A 191 -29.37 15.84 4.27
CA SER A 191 -30.65 15.12 4.29
C SER A 191 -30.52 13.60 4.39
N VAL A 192 -29.35 13.03 4.07
CA VAL A 192 -29.12 11.57 4.11
C VAL A 192 -28.87 11.02 5.52
N TRP A 193 -28.80 11.90 6.53
CA TRP A 193 -28.38 11.59 7.90
C TRP A 193 -29.12 10.41 8.52
N HIS A 194 -30.42 10.26 8.24
CA HIS A 194 -31.26 9.22 8.81
C HIS A 194 -30.90 7.84 8.24
N ARG A 195 -30.83 7.74 6.90
CA ARG A 195 -30.40 6.50 6.23
C ARG A 195 -28.97 6.14 6.61
N LEU A 196 -28.07 7.12 6.61
CA LEU A 196 -26.68 6.93 6.99
C LEU A 196 -26.56 6.43 8.44
N GLY A 197 -27.26 7.06 9.38
CA GLY A 197 -27.26 6.68 10.80
C GLY A 197 -27.66 5.22 11.04
N LEU A 198 -28.68 4.73 10.33
CA LEU A 198 -29.11 3.33 10.41
C LEU A 198 -28.00 2.36 9.98
N HIS A 199 -27.31 2.67 8.87
CA HIS A 199 -26.22 1.84 8.36
C HIS A 199 -24.97 1.89 9.24
N LEU A 200 -24.73 3.03 9.90
CA LEU A 200 -23.66 3.20 10.89
C LEU A 200 -23.94 2.47 12.21
N GLY A 201 -25.17 2.01 12.43
CA GLY A 201 -25.54 1.21 13.61
C GLY A 201 -26.30 1.97 14.69
N LEU A 202 -26.83 3.16 14.39
CA LEU A 202 -27.79 3.83 15.28
C LEU A 202 -29.17 3.20 15.11
N TYR A 203 -29.93 3.12 16.19
CA TYR A 203 -31.31 2.63 16.13
C TYR A 203 -32.29 3.72 15.68
N ASP A 204 -33.33 3.29 14.98
CA ASP A 204 -34.39 4.18 14.48
C ASP A 204 -35.01 5.07 15.57
N PRO A 205 -35.33 4.57 16.80
CA PRO A 205 -35.84 5.43 17.87
C PRO A 205 -34.89 6.59 18.23
N ARG A 206 -33.58 6.37 18.23
CA ARG A 206 -32.60 7.43 18.49
C ARG A 206 -32.59 8.47 17.38
N LEU A 207 -32.72 8.03 16.14
CA LEU A 207 -32.77 8.95 14.99
C LEU A 207 -34.07 9.78 15.04
N VAL A 208 -35.21 9.16 15.34
CA VAL A 208 -36.48 9.89 15.57
C VAL A 208 -36.34 10.92 16.69
N ASP A 209 -35.73 10.56 17.84
CA ASP A 209 -35.46 11.49 18.93
C ASP A 209 -34.57 12.68 18.51
N ILE A 210 -33.58 12.43 17.64
CA ILE A 210 -32.72 13.47 17.06
C ILE A 210 -33.55 14.42 16.18
N ASP A 211 -34.43 13.87 15.35
CA ASP A 211 -35.27 14.64 14.43
C ASP A 211 -36.25 15.57 15.17
N GLU A 212 -36.93 15.03 16.19
CA GLU A 212 -37.86 15.78 17.03
C GLU A 212 -37.15 16.92 17.78
N ARG A 213 -35.98 16.62 18.38
CA ARG A 213 -35.18 17.60 19.14
C ARG A 213 -34.71 18.77 18.27
N HIS A 214 -34.42 18.50 17.01
CA HIS A 214 -33.92 19.50 16.07
C HIS A 214 -34.99 20.01 15.09
N ARG A 215 -36.26 19.64 15.30
CA ARG A 215 -37.43 20.08 14.52
C ARG A 215 -37.27 19.84 13.02
N GLY A 216 -36.72 18.68 12.64
CA GLY A 216 -36.52 18.34 11.24
C GLY A 216 -35.42 19.13 10.51
N ASN A 217 -34.57 19.88 11.23
CA ASN A 217 -33.48 20.62 10.59
C ASN A 217 -32.36 19.65 10.14
N PRO A 218 -32.17 19.41 8.83
CA PRO A 218 -31.31 18.33 8.36
C PRO A 218 -29.84 18.53 8.73
N VAL A 219 -29.35 19.77 8.80
CA VAL A 219 -27.96 20.06 9.20
C VAL A 219 -27.74 19.74 10.68
N LYS A 220 -28.65 20.19 11.55
CA LYS A 220 -28.55 19.89 12.99
C LYS A 220 -28.71 18.41 13.28
N CYS A 221 -29.65 17.73 12.60
CA CYS A 221 -29.84 16.29 12.72
C CYS A 221 -28.60 15.52 12.24
N PHE A 222 -27.99 15.94 11.12
CA PHE A 222 -26.75 15.33 10.62
C PHE A 222 -25.60 15.45 11.63
N HIS A 223 -25.39 16.64 12.22
CA HIS A 223 -24.37 16.82 13.25
C HIS A 223 -24.61 15.96 14.49
N ALA A 224 -25.86 15.89 14.96
CA ALA A 224 -26.23 15.06 16.10
C ALA A 224 -26.06 13.56 15.81
N CYS A 225 -26.41 13.12 14.60
CA CYS A 225 -26.22 11.76 14.11
C CYS A 225 -24.74 11.36 14.10
N MET A 226 -23.86 12.18 13.49
CA MET A 226 -22.41 11.92 13.49
C MET A 226 -21.85 11.93 14.91
N SER A 227 -22.34 12.81 15.79
CA SER A 227 -21.95 12.87 17.19
C SER A 227 -22.31 11.58 17.95
N ALA A 228 -23.51 11.04 17.73
CA ALA A 228 -23.96 9.77 18.32
C ALA A 228 -23.12 8.59 17.82
N TRP A 229 -22.83 8.55 16.52
CA TRP A 229 -21.96 7.55 15.90
C TRP A 229 -20.54 7.59 16.49
N LEU A 230 -19.92 8.77 16.61
CA LEU A 230 -18.57 8.92 17.19
C LEU A 230 -18.47 8.51 18.66
N ARG A 231 -19.57 8.63 19.42
CA ARG A 231 -19.65 8.10 20.80
C ARG A 231 -19.76 6.56 20.84
N GLY A 232 -20.03 5.93 19.70
CA GLY A 232 -20.22 4.50 19.58
C GLY A 232 -21.51 4.02 20.25
N GLU A 233 -22.57 4.81 20.15
CA GLU A 233 -23.90 4.51 20.70
C GLU A 233 -24.55 3.31 19.99
N ASP A 234 -25.55 2.70 20.63
CA ASP A 234 -26.31 1.56 20.10
C ASP A 234 -25.38 0.43 19.57
N LYS A 235 -25.61 -0.07 18.35
CA LYS A 235 -24.84 -1.16 17.73
C LYS A 235 -23.68 -0.65 16.84
N VAL A 236 -23.25 0.60 17.01
CA VAL A 236 -22.14 1.17 16.22
C VAL A 236 -20.86 0.35 16.36
N ARG A 237 -20.56 -0.15 17.56
CA ARG A 237 -19.38 -0.99 17.80
C ARG A 237 -19.45 -2.34 17.10
N GLU A 238 -20.65 -2.93 17.00
CA GLU A 238 -20.89 -4.16 16.24
C GLU A 238 -20.78 -3.93 14.72
N LYS A 239 -20.97 -2.68 14.27
CA LYS A 239 -20.80 -2.23 12.88
C LYS A 239 -19.38 -1.74 12.55
N GLY A 240 -18.38 -2.15 13.34
CA GLY A 240 -16.97 -1.80 13.13
C GLY A 240 -16.53 -0.53 13.86
N GLY A 241 -17.40 0.09 14.67
CA GLY A 241 -17.10 1.27 15.46
C GLY A 241 -16.96 2.56 14.63
N PRO A 242 -16.65 3.69 15.28
CA PRO A 242 -16.40 4.95 14.59
C PRO A 242 -15.05 4.94 13.86
N SER A 243 -15.07 4.66 12.57
CA SER A 243 -13.90 4.61 11.70
C SER A 243 -14.25 5.08 10.29
N TRP A 244 -13.25 5.55 9.53
CA TRP A 244 -13.46 5.89 8.12
C TRP A 244 -13.90 4.68 7.27
N SER A 245 -13.51 3.46 7.65
CA SER A 245 -13.90 2.23 6.96
C SER A 245 -15.39 1.91 7.13
N SER A 246 -15.90 1.96 8.37
CA SER A 246 -17.33 1.75 8.64
C SER A 246 -18.18 2.86 8.02
N LEU A 247 -17.67 4.10 8.02
CA LEU A 247 -18.31 5.23 7.35
C LEU A 247 -18.39 5.04 5.84
N ALA A 248 -17.28 4.69 5.18
CA ALA A 248 -17.27 4.43 3.74
C ALA A 248 -18.21 3.28 3.34
N THR A 249 -18.24 2.20 4.12
CA THR A 249 -19.17 1.09 3.90
C THR A 249 -20.63 1.54 4.02
N ALA A 250 -20.95 2.37 5.00
CA ALA A 250 -22.30 2.90 5.17
C ALA A 250 -22.69 3.85 4.02
N LEU A 251 -21.77 4.72 3.57
CA LEU A 251 -21.96 5.61 2.42
C LEU A 251 -22.23 4.83 1.13
N ASP A 252 -21.46 3.76 0.89
CA ASP A 252 -21.64 2.88 -0.26
C ASP A 252 -23.02 2.22 -0.27
N THR A 253 -23.52 1.85 0.92
CA THR A 253 -24.84 1.22 1.09
C THR A 253 -25.99 2.20 0.85
N ILE A 254 -25.80 3.50 1.08
CA ILE A 254 -26.82 4.52 0.78
C ILE A 254 -26.69 5.12 -0.62
N GLU A 255 -25.93 4.46 -1.51
CA GLU A 255 -25.70 4.83 -2.91
C GLU A 255 -24.82 6.09 -3.10
N GLU A 256 -24.15 6.56 -2.05
CA GLU A 256 -23.16 7.65 -2.10
C GLU A 256 -21.78 7.10 -2.50
N LYS A 257 -21.74 6.39 -3.63
CA LYS A 257 -20.58 5.59 -4.08
C LYS A 257 -19.33 6.44 -4.33
N SER A 258 -19.48 7.64 -4.91
CA SER A 258 -18.35 8.54 -5.15
C SER A 258 -17.68 8.98 -3.85
N ILE A 259 -18.48 9.33 -2.84
CA ILE A 259 -18.03 9.76 -1.52
C ILE A 259 -17.44 8.58 -0.76
N ALA A 260 -18.04 7.39 -0.88
CA ALA A 260 -17.48 6.17 -0.32
C ALA A 260 -16.10 5.84 -0.92
N THR A 261 -15.95 5.91 -2.24
CA THR A 261 -14.66 5.70 -2.91
C THR A 261 -13.64 6.77 -2.52
N ASN A 262 -13.98 8.05 -2.54
CA ASN A 262 -13.07 9.13 -2.12
C ASN A 262 -12.63 8.98 -0.66
N THR A 263 -13.56 8.61 0.23
CA THR A 263 -13.25 8.34 1.64
C THR A 263 -12.34 7.12 1.78
N ARG A 264 -12.53 6.08 0.95
CA ARG A 264 -11.60 4.95 0.89
C ARG A 264 -10.25 5.37 0.35
N ASP A 265 -10.17 6.09 -0.75
CA ASP A 265 -8.89 6.48 -1.34
C ASP A 265 -8.08 7.40 -0.43
N LYS A 266 -8.76 8.26 0.35
CA LYS A 266 -8.12 9.20 1.28
C LYS A 266 -7.71 8.57 2.62
N TYR A 267 -8.47 7.60 3.12
CA TYR A 267 -8.30 7.05 4.48
C TYR A 267 -8.06 5.52 4.52
N TYR A 268 -8.07 4.86 3.37
CA TYR A 268 -7.97 3.39 3.18
C TYR A 268 -6.77 2.99 2.29
N THR A 269 -6.08 3.90 1.60
CA THR A 269 -4.64 3.74 1.20
C THR A 269 -3.70 3.64 2.42
N SER A 270 -4.26 3.50 3.62
CA SER A 270 -3.57 3.09 4.84
C SER A 270 -4.01 1.70 5.36
N ASN A 271 -5.01 1.05 4.75
CA ASN A 271 -5.65 -0.16 5.28
C ASN A 271 -6.07 -1.23 4.23
N GLN A 272 -5.83 -1.06 2.92
CA GLN A 272 -6.26 -2.04 1.90
C GLN A 272 -5.13 -2.86 1.26
N LEU A 273 -4.27 -3.44 2.10
CA LEU A 273 -3.15 -4.25 1.60
C LEU A 273 -2.90 -5.57 2.32
N ILE A 274 -3.95 -6.18 2.85
CA ILE A 274 -3.86 -7.53 3.38
C ILE A 274 -5.04 -8.33 2.86
N ALA A 275 -4.85 -8.91 1.68
CA ALA A 275 -5.34 -10.22 1.29
C ALA A 275 -4.29 -10.84 0.35
#